data_AF-A0AAW6NKD0-F1
#
_entry.id   AF-A0AAW6NKD0-F1
#
_cell.length_a   1.000
_cell.length_b   1.000
_cell.length_c   1.000
_cell.angle_alpha   90.00
_cell.angle_beta   90.00
_cell.angle_gamma   90.00
#
_symmetry.space_group_name_H-M   'P 1'
#
loop_
_entity.id
_entity.type
_entity.pdbx_description
1 polymer ?
#
loop_
_entity_poly.entity_id
_entity_poly.type
_entity_poly.pdbx_seq_one_letter_code
_entity_poly.pdbx_strand_id
1 'polypeptide(L)'
;MSELALIQKAIEESQQKMSQLFDAQKAEIESTGQVSKQLQSDLMKVQEELTKSGTRLFDLEQKLASGAENPGEKKSFSERAAEELIKSWDGKQGTFDAKTFNKSLGSDADSAGALIQPMQIPGIIMPGLRRLTIRDLLAQGRISSNALEYVREEVFTNNADVVAEKALKPESDITFSNQTANVKTIAHWVQASRQVMDDAPMLQSYINNRLMYGLAL
;
A
#
# COMPACT_ATOMS: atom_id res chain seq x y z
N MET A 1 50.59 -7.26 0.62
CA MET A 1 50.87 -8.26 -0.42
C MET A 1 50.22 -7.75 -1.70
N SER A 2 51.00 -7.14 -2.58
CA SER A 2 50.53 -6.33 -3.72
C SER A 2 49.70 -7.15 -4.71
N GLU A 3 48.67 -6.56 -5.32
CA GLU A 3 47.81 -7.20 -6.34
C GLU A 3 48.61 -7.81 -7.51
N LEU A 4 49.80 -7.26 -7.77
CA LEU A 4 50.81 -7.77 -8.70
C LEU A 4 51.26 -9.22 -8.38
N ALA A 5 51.34 -9.58 -7.09
CA ALA A 5 51.68 -10.92 -6.65
C ALA A 5 50.54 -11.93 -6.89
N LEU A 6 49.28 -11.48 -6.86
CA LEU A 6 48.13 -12.33 -7.17
C LEU A 6 48.04 -12.62 -8.69
N ILE A 7 48.41 -11.64 -9.52
CA ILE A 7 48.44 -11.80 -10.98
C ILE A 7 49.60 -12.70 -11.40
N GLN A 8 50.79 -12.52 -10.82
CA GLN A 8 51.92 -13.40 -11.08
C GLN A 8 51.59 -14.86 -10.74
N LYS A 9 50.92 -15.08 -9.60
CA LYS A 9 50.46 -16.41 -9.19
C LYS A 9 49.41 -17.00 -10.15
N ALA A 10 48.47 -16.20 -10.65
CA ALA A 10 47.47 -16.65 -11.62
C ALA A 10 48.08 -17.02 -12.98
N ILE A 11 49.07 -16.25 -13.44
CA ILE A 11 49.83 -16.56 -14.67
C ILE A 11 50.61 -17.86 -14.48
N GLU A 12 51.27 -18.03 -13.35
CA GLU A 12 52.04 -19.24 -13.02
C GLU A 12 51.14 -20.49 -12.93
N GLU A 13 49.95 -20.37 -12.34
CA GLU A 13 48.92 -21.43 -12.31
C GLU A 13 48.40 -21.76 -13.72
N SER A 14 48.18 -20.76 -14.59
CA SER A 14 47.78 -21.00 -15.99
C SER A 14 48.88 -21.68 -16.81
N GLN A 15 50.15 -21.34 -16.59
CA GLN A 15 51.28 -21.99 -17.24
C GLN A 15 51.44 -23.45 -16.80
N GLN A 16 51.22 -23.75 -15.52
CA GLN A 16 51.22 -25.13 -15.01
C GLN A 16 50.08 -25.97 -15.58
N LYS A 17 48.88 -25.41 -15.72
CA LYS A 17 47.76 -26.09 -16.40
C LYS A 17 48.09 -26.34 -17.87
N MET A 18 48.75 -25.39 -18.55
CA MET A 18 49.17 -25.54 -19.94
C MET A 18 50.19 -26.69 -20.11
N SER A 19 51.20 -26.78 -19.23
CA SER A 19 52.18 -27.88 -19.29
C SER A 19 51.54 -29.25 -19.03
N GLN A 20 50.61 -29.33 -18.07
CA GLN A 20 49.88 -30.58 -17.79
C GLN A 20 49.00 -31.02 -18.97
N LEU A 21 48.41 -30.08 -19.69
CA LEU A 21 47.65 -30.36 -20.91
C LEU A 21 48.55 -30.81 -22.05
N PHE A 22 49.74 -30.24 -22.21
CA PHE A 22 50.71 -30.72 -23.21
C PHE A 22 51.22 -32.14 -22.92
N ASP A 23 51.44 -32.48 -21.64
CA ASP A 23 51.84 -33.84 -21.24
C ASP A 23 50.71 -34.86 -21.46
N ALA A 24 49.46 -34.49 -21.14
CA ALA A 24 48.28 -35.30 -21.45
C ALA A 24 48.09 -35.48 -22.98
N GLN A 25 48.40 -34.45 -23.77
CA GLN A 25 48.32 -34.47 -25.22
C GLN A 25 49.36 -35.38 -25.86
N LYS A 26 50.59 -35.46 -25.32
CA LYS A 26 51.59 -36.46 -25.77
C LYS A 26 51.11 -37.90 -25.54
N ALA A 27 50.48 -38.16 -24.39
CA ALA A 27 49.96 -39.48 -24.07
C ALA A 27 48.75 -39.88 -24.95
N GLU A 28 47.83 -38.95 -25.24
CA GLU A 28 46.65 -39.22 -26.10
C GLU A 28 46.97 -39.29 -27.60
N ILE A 29 47.99 -38.56 -28.08
CA ILE A 29 48.45 -38.61 -29.48
C ILE A 29 49.08 -39.97 -29.81
N GLU A 30 49.80 -40.59 -28.87
CA GLU A 30 50.40 -41.92 -29.06
C GLU A 30 49.36 -43.05 -29.09
N SER A 31 48.23 -42.91 -28.40
CA SER A 31 47.24 -43.99 -28.27
C SER A 31 46.08 -43.93 -29.28
N THR A 32 45.70 -42.75 -29.80
CA THR A 32 44.37 -42.61 -30.44
C THR A 32 44.32 -41.75 -31.71
N GLY A 33 45.43 -41.15 -32.18
CA GLY A 33 45.52 -40.54 -33.52
C GLY A 33 44.50 -39.44 -33.89
N GLN A 34 43.70 -38.94 -32.94
CA GLN A 34 42.76 -37.83 -33.11
C GLN A 34 42.64 -37.02 -31.81
N VAL A 35 42.64 -35.69 -31.93
CA VAL A 35 42.51 -34.73 -30.81
C VAL A 35 41.09 -34.80 -30.23
N SER A 36 40.95 -35.12 -28.93
CA SER A 36 39.67 -35.36 -28.26
C SER A 36 38.86 -34.06 -28.03
N LYS A 37 37.53 -34.15 -28.06
CA LYS A 37 36.57 -33.02 -27.83
C LYS A 37 36.77 -32.30 -26.48
N GLN A 38 37.37 -32.97 -25.49
CA GLN A 38 37.70 -32.37 -24.20
C GLN A 38 38.77 -31.29 -24.34
N LEU A 39 39.76 -31.49 -25.21
CA LEU A 39 40.85 -30.53 -25.44
C LEU A 39 40.33 -29.23 -26.10
N GLN A 40 39.30 -29.33 -26.95
CA GLN A 40 38.62 -28.17 -27.52
C GLN A 40 37.83 -27.38 -26.46
N SER A 41 37.22 -28.07 -25.50
CA SER A 41 36.55 -27.45 -24.34
C SER A 41 37.55 -26.73 -23.43
N ASP A 42 38.69 -27.36 -23.13
CA ASP A 42 39.63 -26.82 -22.17
C ASP A 42 40.50 -25.69 -22.77
N LEU A 43 40.78 -25.72 -24.08
CA LEU A 43 41.31 -24.54 -24.81
C LEU A 43 40.35 -23.36 -24.75
N MET A 44 39.04 -23.57 -24.89
CA MET A 44 38.05 -22.50 -24.75
C MET A 44 38.08 -21.90 -23.34
N LYS A 45 38.20 -22.72 -22.28
CA LYS A 45 38.31 -22.22 -20.90
C LYS A 45 39.60 -21.42 -20.67
N VAL A 46 40.74 -21.91 -21.16
CA VAL A 46 42.03 -21.20 -21.04
C VAL A 46 42.00 -19.88 -21.82
N GLN A 47 41.39 -19.85 -23.00
CA GLN A 47 41.17 -18.61 -23.76
C GLN A 47 40.25 -17.63 -23.02
N GLU A 48 39.26 -18.12 -22.28
CA GLU A 48 38.39 -17.31 -21.44
C GLU A 48 39.14 -16.76 -20.20
N GLU A 49 40.02 -17.54 -19.57
CA GLU A 49 40.87 -17.07 -18.46
C GLU A 49 41.90 -16.03 -18.94
N LEU A 50 42.46 -16.20 -20.14
CA LEU A 50 43.38 -15.23 -20.75
C LEU A 50 42.69 -13.93 -21.13
N THR A 51 41.47 -13.98 -21.71
CA THR A 51 40.70 -12.76 -22.00
C THR A 51 40.29 -12.03 -20.72
N LYS A 52 39.88 -12.74 -19.66
CA LYS A 52 39.62 -12.16 -18.33
C LYS A 52 40.87 -11.57 -17.68
N SER A 53 42.02 -12.17 -17.89
CA SER A 53 43.29 -11.65 -17.38
C SER A 53 43.75 -10.42 -18.17
N GLY A 54 43.54 -10.41 -19.49
CA GLY A 54 43.80 -9.25 -20.35
C GLY A 54 42.90 -8.06 -20.04
N THR A 55 41.61 -8.26 -19.78
CA THR A 55 40.71 -7.18 -19.35
C THR A 55 41.09 -6.64 -17.98
N ARG A 56 41.51 -7.49 -17.05
CA ARG A 56 42.02 -7.06 -15.74
C ARG A 56 43.32 -6.28 -15.87
N LEU A 57 44.23 -6.69 -16.75
CA LEU A 57 45.47 -5.96 -17.01
C LEU A 57 45.17 -4.58 -17.63
N PHE A 58 44.23 -4.53 -18.57
CA PHE A 58 43.76 -3.28 -19.18
C PHE A 58 43.07 -2.36 -18.17
N ASP A 59 42.21 -2.90 -17.29
CA ASP A 59 41.60 -2.14 -16.19
C ASP A 59 42.65 -1.63 -15.19
N LEU A 60 43.71 -2.40 -14.97
CA LEU A 60 44.81 -2.02 -14.08
C LEU A 60 45.68 -0.94 -14.74
N GLU A 61 45.99 -1.06 -16.03
CA GLU A 61 46.62 0.00 -16.82
C GLU A 61 45.75 1.25 -16.87
N GLN A 62 44.43 1.12 -17.03
CA GLN A 62 43.50 2.25 -17.01
C GLN A 62 43.46 2.92 -15.62
N LYS A 63 43.50 2.13 -14.54
CA LYS A 63 43.59 2.64 -13.15
C LYS A 63 44.95 3.25 -12.82
N LEU A 64 46.03 2.76 -13.43
CA LEU A 64 47.38 3.29 -13.23
C LEU A 64 47.59 4.57 -14.06
N ALA A 65 47.06 4.61 -15.28
CA ALA A 65 47.07 5.79 -16.16
C ALA A 65 46.13 6.91 -15.67
N SER A 66 45.06 6.57 -14.94
CA SER A 66 44.24 7.56 -14.23
C SER A 66 44.91 8.15 -12.99
N GLY A 67 46.12 7.71 -12.65
CA GLY A 67 46.86 8.16 -11.48
C GLY A 67 46.25 7.62 -10.18
N ALA A 68 47.12 7.35 -9.20
CA ALA A 68 46.71 6.99 -7.86
C ALA A 68 45.89 8.13 -7.24
N GLU A 69 44.57 8.06 -7.39
CA GLU A 69 43.62 8.94 -6.75
C GLU A 69 43.72 8.68 -5.24
N ASN A 70 44.41 9.58 -4.54
CA ASN A 70 44.57 9.55 -3.08
C ASN A 70 43.18 9.40 -2.43
N PRO A 71 42.89 8.33 -1.68
CA PRO A 71 41.55 8.06 -1.13
C PRO A 71 41.09 9.03 -0.01
N GLY A 72 41.83 10.13 0.22
CA GLY A 72 41.64 11.04 1.36
C GLY A 72 41.07 12.42 1.02
N GLU A 73 41.06 12.84 -0.24
CA GLU A 73 40.57 14.16 -0.63
C GLU A 73 39.29 14.02 -1.45
N LYS A 74 38.14 14.02 -0.76
CA LYS A 74 36.87 14.32 -1.42
C LYS A 74 36.93 15.78 -1.87
N LYS A 75 37.43 16.02 -3.09
CA LYS A 75 37.51 17.34 -3.74
C LYS A 75 36.22 18.12 -3.50
N SER A 76 36.37 19.34 -2.98
CA SER A 76 35.25 20.23 -2.68
C SER A 76 34.45 20.55 -3.96
N PHE A 77 33.18 20.94 -3.83
CA PHE A 77 32.35 21.32 -5.00
C PHE A 77 33.03 22.39 -5.86
N SER A 78 33.70 23.34 -5.21
CA SER A 78 34.49 24.40 -5.85
C SER A 78 35.71 23.86 -6.60
N GLU A 79 36.40 22.84 -6.11
CA GLU A 79 37.54 22.24 -6.82
C GLU A 79 37.10 21.39 -8.00
N ARG A 80 36.03 20.62 -7.85
CA ARG A 80 35.46 19.85 -8.98
C ARG A 80 34.96 20.79 -10.07
N ALA A 81 34.27 21.86 -9.67
CA ALA A 81 33.82 22.89 -10.60
C ALA A 81 35.00 23.60 -11.27
N ALA A 82 36.04 23.98 -10.52
CA ALA A 82 37.21 24.64 -11.09
C ALA A 82 37.96 23.72 -12.07
N GLU A 83 38.15 22.45 -11.74
CA GLU A 83 38.87 21.49 -12.57
C GLU A 83 38.09 21.15 -13.86
N GLU A 84 36.78 20.98 -13.77
CA GLU A 84 35.92 20.73 -14.93
C GLU A 84 35.75 21.97 -15.81
N LEU A 85 35.76 23.17 -15.22
CA LEU A 85 35.66 24.44 -15.93
C LEU A 85 36.99 24.82 -16.60
N ILE A 86 38.14 24.56 -15.97
CA ILE A 86 39.46 24.69 -16.60
C ILE A 86 39.61 23.70 -17.76
N LYS A 87 39.11 22.47 -17.60
CA LYS A 87 39.18 21.44 -18.64
C LYS A 87 38.22 21.70 -19.80
N SER A 88 37.09 22.38 -19.56
CA SER A 88 36.12 22.77 -20.61
C SER A 88 36.37 24.18 -21.19
N TRP A 89 37.42 24.87 -20.76
CA TRP A 89 37.70 26.25 -21.14
C TRP A 89 38.43 26.35 -22.50
N ASP A 90 37.69 26.68 -23.56
CA ASP A 90 38.24 26.94 -24.90
C ASP A 90 38.57 28.43 -25.13
N GLY A 91 39.15 29.08 -24.12
CA GLY A 91 39.66 30.47 -24.24
C GLY A 91 38.63 31.59 -24.26
N LYS A 92 37.31 31.31 -24.30
CA LYS A 92 36.26 32.35 -24.21
C LYS A 92 35.11 32.02 -23.25
N GLN A 93 34.66 30.77 -23.14
CA GLN A 93 33.64 30.34 -22.20
C GLN A 93 33.89 28.90 -21.76
N GLY A 94 33.63 28.59 -20.49
CA GLY A 94 33.60 27.24 -19.95
C GLY A 94 32.20 26.96 -19.40
N THR A 95 31.63 25.81 -19.75
CA THR A 95 30.31 25.40 -19.28
C THR A 95 30.48 24.43 -18.13
N PHE A 96 29.88 24.74 -16.99
CA PHE A 96 29.80 23.86 -15.83
C PHE A 96 28.34 23.49 -15.59
N ASP A 97 28.02 22.21 -15.75
CA ASP A 97 26.68 21.67 -15.54
C ASP A 97 26.58 21.14 -14.11
N ALA A 98 26.10 21.99 -13.20
CA ALA A 98 25.99 21.69 -11.77
C ALA A 98 24.84 20.71 -11.49
N LYS A 99 25.06 19.41 -11.72
CA LYS A 99 24.09 18.33 -11.45
C LYS A 99 23.78 18.08 -9.96
N THR A 100 24.25 18.94 -9.05
CA THR A 100 24.15 18.75 -7.59
C THR A 100 22.85 19.24 -6.96
N PHE A 101 21.98 19.95 -7.69
CA PHE A 101 20.68 20.38 -7.18
C PHE A 101 19.59 19.30 -7.22
N ASN A 102 19.89 18.09 -7.73
CA ASN A 102 18.95 16.97 -7.76
C ASN A 102 18.63 16.36 -6.38
N LYS A 103 19.12 16.94 -5.28
CA LYS A 103 18.76 16.56 -3.92
C LYS A 103 18.05 17.72 -3.20
N SER A 104 16.99 18.21 -3.82
CA SER A 104 16.02 19.11 -3.20
C SER A 104 15.29 18.38 -2.05
N LEU A 105 14.98 19.07 -0.94
CA LEU A 105 14.08 18.54 0.09
C LEU A 105 12.66 18.45 -0.49
N GLY A 106 12.40 17.40 -1.26
CA GLY A 106 11.09 17.08 -1.82
C GLY A 106 10.19 16.36 -0.82
N SER A 107 8.89 16.29 -1.14
CA SER A 107 7.86 15.53 -0.43
C SER A 107 7.97 14.01 -0.61
N ASP A 108 8.98 13.54 -1.35
CA ASP A 108 9.19 12.12 -1.63
C ASP A 108 9.62 11.35 -0.38
N ALA A 109 9.31 10.05 -0.36
CA ALA A 109 9.52 9.17 0.79
C ALA A 109 10.99 9.08 1.25
N ASP A 110 11.94 9.29 0.32
CA ASP A 110 13.39 9.29 0.58
C ASP A 110 13.94 10.65 1.06
N SER A 111 13.06 11.63 1.32
CA SER A 111 13.36 13.01 1.71
C SER A 111 12.43 13.47 2.87
N ALA A 112 11.94 14.71 2.87
CA ALA A 112 11.08 15.26 3.91
C ALA A 112 9.68 14.61 3.99
N GLY A 113 9.32 13.74 3.04
CA GLY A 113 8.06 12.99 2.98
C GLY A 113 7.67 12.30 4.28
N ALA A 114 8.64 11.72 4.99
CA ALA A 114 8.41 11.03 6.27
C ALA A 114 7.99 11.97 7.42
N LEU A 115 8.25 13.28 7.31
CA LEU A 115 7.80 14.27 8.28
C LEU A 115 6.36 14.73 8.03
N ILE A 116 5.83 14.53 6.82
CA ILE A 116 4.44 14.87 6.50
C ILE A 116 3.55 13.74 7.00
N GLN A 117 3.03 13.92 8.22
CA GLN A 117 1.96 13.06 8.73
C GLN A 117 0.66 13.42 8.00
N PRO A 118 -0.01 12.45 7.36
CA PRO A 118 -1.33 12.67 6.80
C PRO A 118 -2.29 13.09 7.92
N MET A 119 -2.93 14.24 7.76
CA MET A 119 -4.00 14.65 8.67
C MET A 119 -5.18 13.70 8.49
N GLN A 120 -5.46 12.87 9.49
CA GLN A 120 -6.72 12.15 9.54
C GLN A 120 -7.83 13.13 9.88
N ILE A 121 -8.84 13.22 9.01
CA ILE A 121 -10.02 14.03 9.28
C ILE A 121 -10.73 13.44 10.51
N PRO A 122 -10.98 14.24 11.55
CA PRO A 122 -11.73 13.78 12.71
C PRO A 122 -13.18 13.49 12.32
N GLY A 123 -13.58 12.21 12.33
CA GLY A 123 -14.97 11.80 12.21
C GLY A 123 -15.18 10.61 11.27
N ILE A 124 -16.18 9.79 11.59
CA ILE A 124 -16.63 8.70 10.73
C ILE A 124 -17.85 9.19 9.95
N ILE A 125 -17.76 9.22 8.62
CA ILE A 125 -18.87 9.65 7.76
C ILE A 125 -19.99 8.63 7.86
N MET A 126 -21.17 9.07 8.29
CA MET A 126 -22.37 8.23 8.30
C MET A 126 -22.92 8.04 6.88
N PRO A 127 -23.32 6.82 6.49
CA PRO A 127 -24.05 6.59 5.24
C PRO A 127 -25.33 7.44 5.17
N GLY A 128 -25.70 7.87 3.97
CA GLY A 128 -26.91 8.65 3.72
C GLY A 128 -28.15 7.95 4.28
N LEU A 129 -28.77 8.57 5.27
CA LEU A 129 -29.94 8.03 5.96
C LEU A 129 -31.17 8.18 5.06
N ARG A 130 -31.97 7.11 4.94
CA ARG A 130 -33.26 7.19 4.25
C ARG A 130 -34.21 8.02 5.12
N ARG A 131 -34.89 8.99 4.51
CA ARG A 131 -35.91 9.81 5.18
C ARG A 131 -37.30 9.32 4.74
N LEU A 132 -38.24 9.36 5.68
CA LEU A 132 -39.57 8.73 5.72
C LEU A 132 -39.56 7.33 6.34
N THR A 133 -39.88 7.27 7.64
CA THR A 133 -40.24 6.02 8.32
C THR A 133 -41.75 5.98 8.53
N ILE A 134 -42.35 4.79 8.59
CA ILE A 134 -43.81 4.62 8.81
C ILE A 134 -44.27 5.35 10.08
N ARG A 135 -43.39 5.51 11.06
CA ARG A 135 -43.66 6.21 12.33
C ARG A 135 -44.10 7.66 12.14
N ASP A 136 -43.57 8.38 11.15
CA ASP A 136 -43.89 9.80 10.93
C ASP A 136 -45.30 9.99 10.34
N LEU A 137 -45.91 8.92 9.80
CA LEU A 137 -47.28 8.95 9.27
C LEU A 137 -48.35 8.69 10.34
N LEU A 138 -47.95 8.21 11.52
CA LEU A 138 -48.87 7.80 12.59
C LEU A 138 -48.90 8.85 13.72
N ALA A 139 -50.06 9.02 14.36
CA ALA A 139 -50.17 9.80 15.58
C ALA A 139 -49.41 9.13 16.73
N GLN A 140 -48.60 9.90 17.46
CA GLN A 140 -47.73 9.37 18.52
C GLN A 140 -48.28 9.74 19.90
N GLY A 141 -48.34 8.74 20.79
CA GLY A 141 -48.69 8.91 22.21
C GLY A 141 -47.67 8.20 23.10
N ARG A 142 -47.65 8.55 24.40
CA ARG A 142 -46.80 7.89 25.42
C ARG A 142 -47.69 7.08 26.36
N ILE A 143 -47.28 5.86 26.68
CA ILE A 143 -47.96 4.97 27.63
C ILE A 143 -46.97 4.47 28.68
N SER A 144 -47.46 4.20 29.89
CA SER A 144 -46.69 3.66 31.02
C SER A 144 -47.08 2.22 31.39
N SER A 145 -47.97 1.59 30.61
CA SER A 145 -48.45 0.22 30.81
C SER A 145 -47.89 -0.73 29.74
N ASN A 146 -47.97 -2.04 30.01
CA ASN A 146 -47.53 -3.13 29.12
C ASN A 146 -48.48 -3.37 27.93
N ALA A 147 -49.72 -2.89 28.01
CA ALA A 147 -50.70 -2.99 26.92
C ALA A 147 -51.60 -1.75 26.89
N LEU A 148 -52.12 -1.46 25.70
CA LEU A 148 -53.14 -0.43 25.44
C LEU A 148 -54.43 -1.12 25.01
N GLU A 149 -55.49 -0.96 25.80
CA GLU A 149 -56.84 -1.34 25.39
C GLU A 149 -57.54 -0.11 24.82
N TYR A 150 -58.08 -0.25 23.60
CA TYR A 150 -58.85 0.80 22.96
C TYR A 150 -60.15 0.23 22.39
N VAL A 151 -61.19 1.05 22.42
CA VAL A 151 -62.49 0.70 21.87
C VAL A 151 -62.52 1.15 20.42
N ARG A 152 -62.92 0.26 19.51
CA ARG A 152 -63.18 0.58 18.11
C ARG A 152 -64.69 0.51 17.88
N GLU A 153 -65.25 1.54 17.26
CA GLU A 153 -66.59 1.46 16.68
C GLU A 153 -66.53 0.58 15.42
N GLU A 154 -67.33 -0.48 15.38
CA GLU A 154 -67.36 -1.40 14.24
C GLU A 154 -68.46 -1.03 13.25
N VAL A 155 -69.68 -0.93 13.75
CA VAL A 155 -70.87 -0.70 12.92
C VAL A 155 -71.64 0.46 13.49
N PHE A 156 -71.88 1.47 12.65
CA PHE A 156 -72.83 2.53 12.90
C PHE A 156 -74.00 2.40 11.94
N THR A 157 -75.13 1.88 12.44
CA THR A 157 -76.37 1.79 11.68
C THR A 157 -77.17 3.07 11.91
N ASN A 158 -76.95 4.06 11.04
CA ASN A 158 -77.66 5.33 11.12
C ASN A 158 -78.96 5.29 10.30
N ASN A 159 -80.10 5.19 11.00
CA ASN A 159 -81.42 5.21 10.40
C ASN A 159 -82.12 6.59 10.53
N ALA A 160 -81.37 7.68 10.64
CA ALA A 160 -81.96 9.02 10.75
C ALA A 160 -82.71 9.41 9.46
N ASP A 161 -84.02 9.68 9.59
CA ASP A 161 -84.87 10.14 8.48
C ASP A 161 -85.98 11.09 8.97
N VAL A 162 -86.64 11.78 8.04
CA VAL A 162 -87.76 12.68 8.32
C VAL A 162 -89.01 11.85 8.64
N VAL A 163 -89.51 11.98 9.87
CA VAL A 163 -90.67 11.22 10.36
C VAL A 163 -91.87 12.15 10.48
N ALA A 164 -92.98 11.79 9.83
CA ALA A 164 -94.25 12.50 9.96
C ALA A 164 -94.78 12.47 11.41
N GLU A 165 -95.57 13.47 11.79
CA GLU A 165 -96.15 13.51 13.13
C GLU A 165 -96.98 12.25 13.43
N LYS A 166 -96.78 11.69 14.63
CA LYS A 166 -97.40 10.45 15.15
C LYS A 166 -96.88 9.12 14.58
N ALA A 167 -95.90 9.11 13.66
CA ALA A 167 -95.25 7.87 13.23
C ALA A 167 -94.10 7.47 14.18
N LEU A 168 -93.78 6.16 14.22
CA LEU A 168 -92.66 5.62 15.01
C LEU A 168 -91.34 6.15 14.43
N LYS A 169 -90.48 6.69 15.31
CA LYS A 169 -89.16 7.16 14.92
C LYS A 169 -88.23 5.97 14.68
N PRO A 170 -87.40 5.99 13.62
CA PRO A 170 -86.40 4.95 13.39
C PRO A 170 -85.32 4.99 14.49
N GLU A 171 -84.87 3.81 14.88
CA GLU A 171 -83.80 3.61 15.87
C GLU A 171 -82.46 3.39 15.16
N SER A 172 -81.42 4.04 15.65
CA SER A 172 -80.04 3.88 15.19
C SER A 172 -79.26 3.05 16.22
N ASP A 173 -78.32 2.24 15.75
CA ASP A 173 -77.51 1.35 16.58
C ASP A 173 -76.01 1.60 16.37
N ILE A 174 -75.23 1.46 17.45
CA ILE A 174 -73.77 1.58 17.42
C ILE A 174 -73.15 0.38 18.14
N THR A 175 -72.35 -0.39 17.41
CA THR A 175 -71.62 -1.55 17.96
C THR A 175 -70.15 -1.19 18.18
N PHE A 176 -69.63 -1.49 19.36
CA PHE A 176 -68.24 -1.27 19.74
C PHE A 176 -67.53 -2.60 20.04
N SER A 177 -66.24 -2.70 19.70
CA SER A 177 -65.38 -3.81 20.09
C SER A 177 -64.13 -3.33 20.83
N ASN A 178 -63.75 -4.06 21.88
CA ASN A 178 -62.51 -3.80 22.61
C ASN A 178 -61.34 -4.50 21.91
N GLN A 179 -60.26 -3.76 21.70
CA GLN A 179 -59.03 -4.25 21.08
C GLN A 179 -57.85 -4.03 22.03
N THR A 180 -56.97 -5.01 22.13
CA THR A 180 -55.78 -4.94 22.98
C THR A 180 -54.51 -4.91 22.13
N ALA A 181 -53.75 -3.82 22.22
CA ALA A 181 -52.43 -3.67 21.61
C ALA A 181 -51.33 -3.89 22.66
N ASN A 182 -50.58 -4.98 22.52
CA ASN A 182 -49.48 -5.32 23.42
C ASN A 182 -48.18 -4.60 23.04
N VAL A 183 -47.46 -4.07 24.03
CA VAL A 183 -46.15 -3.45 23.82
C VAL A 183 -45.09 -4.52 23.58
N LYS A 184 -44.17 -4.25 22.64
CA LYS A 184 -43.05 -5.14 22.32
C LYS A 184 -41.73 -4.36 22.43
N THR A 185 -40.69 -5.03 22.91
CA THR A 185 -39.34 -4.46 23.04
C THR A 185 -38.52 -4.80 21.81
N ILE A 186 -37.95 -3.78 21.16
CA ILE A 186 -37.00 -3.92 20.06
C ILE A 186 -35.64 -3.48 20.59
N ALA A 187 -34.65 -4.37 20.57
CA ALA A 187 -33.31 -4.09 21.09
C ALA A 187 -32.23 -4.82 20.28
N HIS A 188 -31.05 -4.23 20.22
CA HIS A 188 -29.84 -4.84 19.64
C HIS A 188 -28.60 -4.30 20.37
N TRP A 189 -27.49 -5.03 20.30
CA TRP A 189 -26.24 -4.70 21.00
C TRP A 189 -25.03 -4.91 20.08
N VAL A 190 -23.94 -4.22 20.40
CA VAL A 190 -22.63 -4.37 19.73
C VAL A 190 -21.56 -4.51 20.78
N GLN A 191 -20.73 -5.53 20.66
CA GLN A 191 -19.55 -5.70 21.51
C GLN A 191 -18.37 -4.93 20.92
N ALA A 192 -17.70 -4.15 21.76
CA ALA A 192 -16.47 -3.43 21.41
C ALA A 192 -15.39 -3.72 22.45
N SER A 193 -14.12 -3.75 22.02
CA SER A 193 -12.99 -3.86 22.94
C SER A 193 -12.85 -2.58 23.75
N ARG A 194 -12.56 -2.72 25.05
CA ARG A 194 -12.35 -1.58 25.94
C ARG A 194 -11.22 -0.66 25.45
N GLN A 195 -10.11 -1.25 25.02
CA GLN A 195 -8.96 -0.49 24.49
C GLN A 195 -9.36 0.36 23.29
N VAL A 196 -10.14 -0.20 22.37
CA VAL A 196 -10.61 0.52 21.18
C VAL A 196 -11.55 1.68 21.55
N MET A 197 -12.37 1.51 22.58
CA MET A 197 -13.26 2.58 23.06
C MET A 197 -12.51 3.68 23.81
N ASP A 198 -11.44 3.33 24.53
CA ASP A 198 -10.59 4.28 25.25
C ASP A 198 -9.69 5.09 24.27
N ASP A 199 -9.17 4.43 23.22
CA ASP A 199 -8.26 5.04 22.24
C ASP A 199 -8.98 5.85 21.15
N ALA A 200 -10.24 5.52 20.84
CA ALA A 200 -11.03 6.16 19.79
C ALA A 200 -12.31 6.81 20.34
N PRO A 201 -12.23 8.03 20.91
CA PRO A 201 -13.40 8.69 21.53
C PRO A 201 -14.55 8.95 20.55
N MET A 202 -14.24 9.08 19.25
CA MET A 202 -15.26 9.29 18.22
C MET A 202 -16.07 8.03 17.89
N LEU A 203 -15.53 6.83 18.17
CA LEU A 203 -16.19 5.57 17.84
C LEU A 203 -17.48 5.39 18.65
N GLN A 204 -17.49 5.82 19.91
CA GLN A 204 -18.68 5.75 20.77
C GLN A 204 -19.85 6.57 20.20
N SER A 205 -19.58 7.80 19.75
CA SER A 205 -20.59 8.66 19.15
C SER A 205 -21.14 8.05 17.86
N TYR A 206 -20.27 7.47 17.03
CA TYR A 206 -20.69 6.80 15.80
C TYR A 206 -21.57 5.57 16.07
N ILE A 207 -21.16 4.69 16.99
CA ILE A 207 -21.92 3.50 17.36
C ILE A 207 -23.30 3.89 17.89
N ASN A 208 -23.38 4.85 18.82
CA ASN A 208 -24.67 5.28 19.39
C ASN A 208 -25.64 5.77 18.32
N ASN A 209 -25.17 6.66 17.44
CA ASN A 209 -26.01 7.16 16.36
C ASN A 209 -26.41 6.04 15.39
N ARG A 210 -25.51 5.09 15.11
CA ARG A 210 -25.77 4.01 14.15
C ARG A 210 -26.77 2.99 14.69
N LEU A 211 -26.68 2.67 15.98
CA LEU A 211 -27.64 1.81 16.67
C LEU A 211 -29.02 2.47 16.76
N MET A 212 -29.08 3.76 17.10
CA MET A 212 -30.34 4.51 17.06
C MET A 212 -30.98 4.51 15.68
N TYR A 213 -30.18 4.68 14.61
CA TYR A 213 -30.68 4.59 13.25
C TYR A 213 -31.18 3.18 12.89
N GLY A 214 -30.44 2.14 13.28
CA GLY A 214 -30.85 0.75 13.06
C GLY A 214 -32.13 0.36 13.80
N LEU A 215 -32.44 1.03 14.91
CA LEU A 215 -33.69 0.83 15.66
C LEU A 215 -34.87 1.53 14.99
N ALA A 216 -34.62 2.64 14.30
CA ALA A 216 -35.66 3.44 13.64
C ALA A 216 -36.07 2.92 12.25
N LEU A 217 -35.39 1.89 11.74
CA LEU A 217 -35.61 1.29 10.42
C LEU A 217 -36.63 0.16 10.48
#